data_AF-A0A7C2W0Y1-F1
#
_entry.id   AF-A0A7C2W0Y1-F1
#
_cell.length_a   1.000
_cell.length_b   1.000
_cell.length_c   1.000
_cell.angle_alpha   90.00
_cell.angle_beta   90.00
_cell.angle_gamma   90.00
#
_symmetry.space_group_name_H-M   'P 1'
#
loop_
_entity.id
_entity.type
_entity.pdbx_description
1 polymer ?
#
loop_
_entity_poly.entity_id
_entity_poly.type
_entity_poly.pdbx_seq_one_letter_code
_entity_poly.pdbx_strand_id
1 'polypeptide(L)'
;MKLWPFRRKPLITEDVYGRLMTSFGRIIDREPLLKGPAAALAERTVRERPDLVERVDARLYRGAALYHLRLLAGSWIMAREGSVPAATAEVFEEAVVWKFAPAGKECAWLPRRVSQLARGEVERQLHGGE
;
A
#
# COMPACT_ATOMS: atom_id res chain seq x y z
N MET A 1 12.19 11.36 -33.94
CA MET A 1 11.31 10.64 -32.98
C MET A 1 12.15 10.22 -31.79
N LYS A 2 11.86 10.75 -30.61
CA LYS A 2 12.59 10.48 -29.37
C LYS A 2 12.01 9.21 -28.74
N LEU A 3 12.71 8.09 -28.88
CA LEU A 3 12.38 6.81 -28.22
C LEU A 3 12.68 6.95 -26.73
N TRP A 4 11.69 7.32 -25.93
CA TRP A 4 11.79 7.21 -24.47
C TRP A 4 11.94 5.72 -24.14
N PRO A 5 12.93 5.30 -23.36
CA PRO A 5 13.07 3.89 -23.08
C PRO A 5 11.84 3.48 -22.26
N PHE A 6 11.14 2.45 -22.74
CA PHE A 6 10.14 1.72 -21.97
C PHE A 6 10.74 1.45 -20.58
N ARG A 7 10.33 2.23 -19.58
CA ARG A 7 10.67 2.01 -18.16
C ARG A 7 10.05 0.66 -17.81
N ARG A 8 10.82 -0.42 -17.97
CA ARG A 8 10.41 -1.75 -17.50
C ARG A 8 10.23 -1.62 -16.00
N LYS A 9 8.99 -1.80 -15.52
CA LYS A 9 8.73 -1.93 -14.09
C LYS A 9 9.57 -3.10 -13.57
N PRO A 10 10.24 -2.94 -12.41
CA PRO A 10 11.04 -4.02 -11.85
C PRO A 10 10.15 -5.25 -11.64
N LEU A 11 10.66 -6.43 -12.00
CA LEU A 11 9.97 -7.69 -11.70
C LEU A 11 9.82 -7.79 -10.17
N ILE A 12 8.59 -7.95 -9.69
CA ILE A 12 8.35 -8.15 -8.26
C ILE A 12 8.78 -9.58 -7.89
N THR A 13 9.72 -9.67 -6.96
CA THR A 13 10.20 -10.91 -6.34
C THR A 13 10.12 -10.80 -4.82
N GLU A 14 10.20 -11.92 -4.10
CA GLU A 14 10.24 -11.90 -2.63
C GLU A 14 11.39 -11.03 -2.09
N ASP A 15 12.53 -11.02 -2.75
CA ASP A 15 13.70 -10.23 -2.37
C ASP A 15 13.47 -8.72 -2.58
N VAL A 16 12.91 -8.31 -3.73
CA VAL A 16 12.51 -6.91 -3.98
C VAL A 16 11.44 -6.48 -2.97
N TYR A 17 10.46 -7.34 -2.72
CA TYR A 17 9.40 -7.09 -1.76
C TYR A 17 9.94 -6.91 -0.34
N GLY A 18 10.80 -7.82 0.12
CA GLY A 18 11.43 -7.76 1.44
C GLY A 18 12.24 -6.48 1.64
N ARG A 19 12.95 -6.02 0.60
CA ARG A 19 13.65 -4.73 0.62
C ARG A 19 12.69 -3.54 0.77
N LEU A 20 11.59 -3.51 0.01
CA LEU A 20 10.59 -2.45 0.11
C LEU A 20 9.96 -2.42 1.52
N MET A 21 9.53 -3.58 2.02
CA MET A 21 8.98 -3.74 3.36
C MET A 21 9.94 -3.23 4.44
N THR A 22 11.21 -3.61 4.36
CA THR A 22 12.23 -3.19 5.32
C THR A 22 12.50 -1.69 5.24
N SER A 23 12.57 -1.13 4.02
CA SER A 23 12.91 0.28 3.81
C SER A 23 11.80 1.19 4.31
N PHE A 24 10.55 0.90 3.96
CA PHE A 24 9.40 1.63 4.46
C PHE A 24 9.17 1.40 5.95
N GLY A 25 9.31 0.16 6.44
CA GLY A 25 9.19 -0.16 7.87
C GLY A 25 10.12 0.68 8.73
N ARG A 26 11.41 0.79 8.35
CA ARG A 26 12.39 1.60 9.10
C ARG A 26 12.00 3.08 9.23
N ILE A 27 11.35 3.65 8.23
CA ILE A 27 10.97 5.07 8.24
C ILE A 27 9.64 5.25 8.96
N ILE A 28 8.61 4.51 8.55
CA ILE A 28 7.25 4.63 9.05
C ILE A 28 7.17 4.26 10.54
N ASP A 29 7.96 3.30 11.01
CA ASP A 29 7.94 2.92 12.43
C ASP A 29 8.64 3.92 13.35
N ARG A 30 9.58 4.70 12.81
CA ARG A 30 10.35 5.69 13.57
C ARG A 30 9.68 7.04 13.66
N GLU A 31 8.88 7.41 12.66
CA GLU A 31 8.26 8.72 12.57
C GLU A 31 6.79 8.68 13.07
N PRO A 32 6.48 9.22 14.26
CA PRO A 32 5.12 9.15 14.82
C PRO A 32 4.06 9.81 13.94
N LEU A 33 4.45 10.89 13.24
CA LEU A 33 3.57 11.63 12.32
C LEU A 33 3.20 10.81 11.08
N LEU A 34 3.99 9.79 10.72
CA LEU A 34 3.64 8.82 9.67
C LEU A 34 2.93 7.60 10.26
N LYS A 35 3.44 7.07 11.38
CA LYS A 35 2.96 5.83 11.99
C LYS A 35 1.47 5.87 12.33
N GLY A 36 1.03 6.95 12.99
CA GLY A 36 -0.36 7.10 13.44
C GLY A 36 -1.35 7.14 12.28
N PRO A 37 -1.23 8.10 11.34
CA PRO A 37 -2.11 8.19 10.18
C PRO A 37 -2.09 6.93 9.31
N ALA A 38 -0.92 6.34 9.08
CA ALA A 38 -0.80 5.10 8.32
C ALA A 38 -1.54 3.93 8.99
N ALA A 39 -1.44 3.82 10.33
CA ALA A 39 -2.18 2.81 11.10
C ALA A 39 -3.68 3.05 11.00
N ALA A 40 -4.15 4.28 11.19
CA ALA A 40 -5.57 4.62 11.12
C ALA A 40 -6.19 4.28 9.75
N LEU A 41 -5.47 4.56 8.64
CA LEU A 41 -5.92 4.22 7.29
C LEU A 41 -5.97 2.71 7.06
N ALA A 42 -4.96 1.98 7.53
CA ALA A 42 -4.94 0.52 7.44
C ALA A 42 -6.06 -0.10 8.27
N GLU A 43 -6.25 0.36 9.51
CA GLU A 43 -7.33 -0.07 10.41
C GLU A 43 -8.72 0.17 9.82
N ARG A 44 -8.94 1.34 9.21
CA ARG A 44 -10.18 1.62 8.47
C ARG A 44 -10.38 0.61 7.35
N THR A 45 -9.34 0.36 6.55
CA THR A 45 -9.42 -0.58 5.41
C THR A 45 -9.73 -2.01 5.86
N VAL A 46 -9.09 -2.50 6.93
CA VAL A 46 -9.34 -3.87 7.42
C VAL A 46 -10.76 -4.04 7.98
N ARG A 47 -11.34 -2.99 8.57
CA ARG A 47 -12.73 -3.01 9.08
C ARG A 47 -13.76 -3.06 7.95
N GLU A 48 -13.45 -2.51 6.77
CA GLU A 48 -14.36 -2.52 5.63
C GLU A 48 -14.54 -3.95 5.05
N ARG A 49 -13.51 -4.81 5.12
CA ARG A 49 -13.52 -6.17 4.56
C ARG A 49 -12.77 -7.19 5.43
N PRO A 50 -13.31 -7.55 6.61
CA PRO A 50 -12.67 -8.52 7.50
C PRO A 50 -12.52 -9.91 6.86
N ASP A 51 -13.43 -10.28 5.95
CA ASP A 51 -13.39 -11.52 5.18
C ASP A 51 -12.11 -11.68 4.35
N LEU A 52 -11.64 -10.59 3.74
CA LEU A 52 -10.40 -10.59 2.95
C LEU A 52 -9.16 -10.58 3.84
N VAL A 53 -9.25 -9.93 5.00
CA VAL A 53 -8.19 -9.89 6.00
C VAL A 53 -7.90 -11.29 6.52
N GLU A 54 -8.94 -12.04 6.88
CA GLU A 54 -8.81 -13.42 7.35
C GLU A 54 -8.14 -14.33 6.31
N ARG A 55 -8.48 -14.17 5.02
CA ARG A 55 -7.84 -14.94 3.93
C ARG A 55 -6.36 -14.64 3.81
N VAL A 56 -5.99 -13.37 3.83
CA VAL A 56 -4.58 -12.95 3.76
C VAL A 56 -3.80 -13.46 4.96
N ASP A 57 -4.35 -13.31 6.17
CA ASP A 57 -3.70 -13.72 7.41
C ASP A 57 -3.56 -15.24 7.52
N ALA A 58 -4.56 -16.00 7.06
CA ALA A 58 -4.50 -17.47 7.01
C ALA A 58 -3.43 -17.97 6.03
N ARG A 59 -3.19 -17.24 4.92
CA ARG A 59 -2.18 -17.62 3.92
C ARG A 59 -0.76 -17.20 4.30
N LEU A 60 -0.63 -16.11 5.03
CA LEU A 60 0.64 -15.54 5.48
C LEU A 60 0.86 -15.83 6.96
N TYR A 61 0.60 -14.85 7.82
CA TYR A 61 0.66 -14.95 9.27
C TYR A 61 -0.42 -14.03 9.86
N ARG A 62 -0.86 -14.33 11.09
CA ARG A 62 -1.85 -13.49 11.80
C ARG A 62 -1.33 -12.05 11.93
N GLY A 63 -2.14 -11.08 11.51
CA GLY A 63 -1.79 -9.65 11.49
C GLY A 63 -1.04 -9.18 10.25
N ALA A 64 -0.78 -10.07 9.28
CA ALA A 64 -0.08 -9.72 8.05
C ALA A 64 -0.83 -8.63 7.28
N ALA A 65 -2.14 -8.76 7.06
CA ALA A 65 -2.90 -7.79 6.27
C ALA A 65 -2.73 -6.36 6.83
N LEU A 66 -2.95 -6.19 8.13
CA LEU A 66 -2.83 -4.90 8.79
C LEU A 66 -1.40 -4.34 8.68
N TYR A 67 -0.39 -5.15 8.92
CA TYR A 67 1.01 -4.72 8.87
C TYR A 67 1.40 -4.22 7.47
N HIS A 68 1.08 -4.98 6.42
CA HIS A 68 1.42 -4.62 5.04
C HIS A 68 0.64 -3.38 4.57
N LEU A 69 -0.66 -3.30 4.89
CA LEU A 69 -1.49 -2.15 4.53
C LEU A 69 -1.04 -0.86 5.22
N ARG A 70 -0.56 -0.96 6.48
CA ARG A 70 0.00 0.18 7.21
C ARG A 70 1.25 0.71 6.52
N LEU A 71 2.18 -0.16 6.12
CA LEU A 71 3.37 0.30 5.40
C LEU A 71 3.00 0.91 4.04
N LEU A 72 2.04 0.32 3.33
CA LEU A 72 1.56 0.85 2.06
C LEU A 72 0.93 2.24 2.23
N ALA A 73 0.08 2.42 3.25
CA ALA A 73 -0.51 3.71 3.57
C ALA A 73 0.57 4.77 3.84
N GLY A 74 1.57 4.45 4.65
CA GLY A 74 2.68 5.36 4.93
C GLY A 74 3.50 5.70 3.69
N SER A 75 3.73 4.76 2.78
CA SER A 75 4.43 5.04 1.52
C SER A 75 3.70 6.08 0.65
N TRP A 76 2.36 6.05 0.64
CA TRP A 76 1.55 7.02 -0.08
C TRP A 76 1.49 8.39 0.60
N ILE A 77 1.45 8.42 1.93
CA ILE A 77 1.56 9.68 2.69
C ILE A 77 2.90 10.35 2.38
N MET A 78 4.00 9.60 2.48
CA MET A 78 5.33 10.10 2.14
C MET A 78 5.42 10.58 0.68
N ALA A 79 4.74 9.90 -0.25
CA ALA A 79 4.70 10.33 -1.64
C ALA A 79 3.96 11.65 -1.84
N ARG A 80 2.85 11.87 -1.12
CA ARG A 80 2.10 13.13 -1.15
C ARG A 80 2.88 14.29 -0.55
N GLU A 81 3.68 14.02 0.48
CA GLU A 81 4.55 15.00 1.13
C GLU A 81 5.84 15.27 0.34
N GLY A 82 6.05 14.57 -0.78
CA GLY A 82 7.25 14.72 -1.61
C GLY A 82 8.51 14.03 -1.04
N SER A 83 8.38 13.28 0.04
CA SER A 83 9.49 12.54 0.68
C SER A 83 9.95 11.32 -0.14
N VAL A 84 9.06 10.76 -0.97
CA VAL A 84 9.41 9.73 -1.96
C VAL A 84 8.70 9.99 -3.30
N PRO A 85 9.24 9.52 -4.43
CA PRO A 85 8.52 9.59 -5.70
C PRO A 85 7.21 8.77 -5.67
N ALA A 86 6.15 9.29 -6.28
CA ALA A 86 4.87 8.57 -6.43
C ALA A 86 5.07 7.18 -7.09
N ALA A 87 5.93 7.09 -8.11
CA ALA A 87 6.26 5.83 -8.77
C ALA A 87 6.84 4.77 -7.81
N THR A 88 7.50 5.17 -6.72
CA THR A 88 7.99 4.25 -5.69
C THR A 88 6.84 3.67 -4.87
N ALA A 89 5.85 4.50 -4.51
CA ALA A 89 4.64 4.04 -3.82
C ALA A 89 3.79 3.14 -4.72
N GLU A 90 3.69 3.44 -6.02
CA GLU A 90 3.01 2.58 -7.01
C GLU A 90 3.65 1.19 -7.11
N VAL A 91 4.98 1.12 -7.20
CA VAL A 91 5.70 -0.16 -7.23
C VAL A 91 5.45 -0.95 -5.96
N PHE A 92 5.38 -0.28 -4.80
CA PHE A 92 5.09 -0.95 -3.56
C PHE A 92 3.65 -1.44 -3.47
N GLU A 93 2.67 -0.68 -3.95
CA GLU A 93 1.28 -1.14 -4.10
C GLU A 93 1.22 -2.40 -4.94
N GLU A 94 1.84 -2.40 -6.12
CA GLU A 94 1.92 -3.58 -7.00
C GLU A 94 2.54 -4.78 -6.29
N ALA A 95 3.57 -4.53 -5.48
CA ALA A 95 4.23 -5.58 -4.72
C ALA A 95 3.33 -6.16 -3.61
N VAL A 96 2.54 -5.34 -2.92
CA VAL A 96 1.56 -5.81 -1.92
C VAL A 96 0.40 -6.55 -2.61
N VAL A 97 -0.10 -6.06 -3.76
CA VAL A 97 -1.09 -6.78 -4.58
C VAL A 97 -0.57 -8.15 -4.98
N TRP A 98 0.66 -8.21 -5.49
CA TRP A 98 1.32 -9.47 -5.85
C TRP A 98 1.44 -10.40 -4.63
N LYS A 99 1.84 -9.87 -3.46
CA LYS A 99 1.97 -10.66 -2.24
C LYS A 99 0.63 -11.25 -1.76
N PHE A 100 -0.46 -10.51 -1.94
CA PHE A 100 -1.80 -10.93 -1.50
C PHE A 100 -2.49 -11.85 -2.51
N ALA A 101 -2.06 -11.87 -3.78
CA ALA A 101 -2.70 -12.65 -4.84
C ALA A 101 -2.87 -14.15 -4.52
N PRO A 102 -1.93 -14.85 -3.85
CA PRO A 102 -2.10 -16.26 -3.46
C PRO A 102 -3.23 -16.51 -2.44
N ALA A 103 -3.74 -15.48 -1.76
CA ALA A 103 -4.88 -15.58 -0.84
C ALA A 103 -6.24 -15.39 -1.55
N GLY A 104 -6.24 -15.03 -2.84
CA GLY A 104 -7.43 -14.77 -3.65
C GLY A 104 -7.29 -13.49 -4.46
N LYS A 105 -7.81 -13.45 -5.69
CA LYS A 105 -7.68 -12.28 -6.58
C LYS A 105 -8.40 -11.06 -6.00
N GLU A 106 -9.49 -11.28 -5.29
CA GLU A 106 -10.26 -10.29 -4.55
C GLU A 106 -9.46 -9.62 -3.42
N CYS A 107 -8.41 -10.27 -2.89
CA CYS A 107 -7.55 -9.68 -1.85
C CYS A 107 -6.77 -8.46 -2.37
N ALA A 108 -6.66 -8.29 -3.69
CA ALA A 108 -6.13 -7.06 -4.30
C ALA A 108 -6.98 -5.81 -3.98
N TRP A 109 -8.22 -5.98 -3.53
CA TRP A 109 -9.07 -4.89 -3.07
C TRP A 109 -8.44 -4.14 -1.89
N LEU A 110 -7.84 -4.86 -0.92
CA LEU A 110 -7.26 -4.27 0.29
C LEU A 110 -6.15 -3.23 -0.01
N PRO A 111 -5.05 -3.57 -0.72
CA PRO A 111 -4.00 -2.61 -1.03
C PRO A 111 -4.50 -1.44 -1.89
N ARG A 112 -5.35 -1.70 -2.90
CA ARG A 112 -5.93 -0.64 -3.73
C ARG A 112 -6.77 0.32 -2.91
N ARG A 113 -7.56 -0.20 -1.96
CA ARG A 113 -8.43 0.60 -1.11
C ARG A 113 -7.62 1.50 -0.18
N VAL A 114 -6.59 0.97 0.48
CA VAL A 114 -5.75 1.80 1.36
C VAL A 114 -4.98 2.86 0.56
N SER A 115 -4.52 2.55 -0.66
CA SER A 115 -3.92 3.52 -1.58
C SER A 115 -4.89 4.64 -1.97
N GLN A 116 -6.15 4.33 -2.31
CA GLN A 116 -7.17 5.33 -2.61
C GLN A 116 -7.40 6.28 -1.44
N LEU A 117 -7.52 5.73 -0.22
CA LEU A 117 -7.72 6.51 1.00
C LEU A 117 -6.51 7.41 1.29
N ALA A 118 -5.30 6.87 1.23
CA ALA A 118 -4.06 7.63 1.49
C ALA A 118 -3.85 8.79 0.48
N ARG A 119 -4.29 8.59 -0.78
CA ARG A 119 -4.27 9.61 -1.84
C ARG A 119 -5.38 10.67 -1.73
N GLY A 120 -6.29 10.55 -0.76
CA GLY A 120 -7.41 11.49 -0.59
C GLY A 120 -8.41 11.43 -1.75
N GLU A 121 -8.54 10.28 -2.42
CA GLU A 121 -9.45 10.14 -3.58
C GLU A 121 -10.92 10.05 -3.16
N VAL A 122 -11.20 9.68 -1.91
CA VAL A 122 -12.57 9.61 -1.37
C VAL A 122 -13.11 10.99 -0.98
N GLU A 123 -12.26 11.89 -0.49
CA GLU A 123 -12.67 13.27 -0.12
C GLU A 123 -12.97 14.12 -1.37
N ARG A 124 -12.23 13.92 -2.46
CA ARG A 124 -12.45 14.65 -3.72
C ARG A 124 -13.79 14.33 -4.41
N GLN A 125 -14.36 13.13 -4.19
CA GLN A 125 -15.68 12.78 -4.76
C GLN A 125 -16.85 13.44 -4.02
N LEU A 126 -16.66 13.83 -2.76
CA LEU A 126 -17.72 14.47 -1.95
C LEU A 126 -17.74 16.00 -2.10
N HIS A 127 -16.71 16.60 -2.70
CA HIS A 127 -16.57 18.05 -2.87
C HIS A 127 -16.40 18.49 -4.34
N GLY A 128 -16.49 17.56 -5.30
CA GLY A 128 -16.35 17.83 -6.74
C GLY A 128 -17.68 17.92 -7.51
N GLY A 129 -18.78 18.16 -6.81
CA GLY A 129 -20.14 18.25 -7.37
C GLY A 129 -20.83 19.56 -7.02
N GLU A 130 -20.14 20.68 -7.23
CA GLU A 130 -20.73 22.03 -7.27
C GLU A 130 -20.55 22.62 -8.67
#